data_AF-B4DML4-F1
#
_entry.id   AF-B4DML4-F1
#
_cell.length_a   1.000
_cell.length_b   1.000
_cell.length_c   1.000
_cell.angle_alpha   90.00
_cell.angle_beta   90.00
_cell.angle_gamma   90.00
#
_symmetry.space_group_name_H-M   'P 1'
#
loop_
_entity.id
_entity.type
_entity.pdbx_description
1 polymer ?
#
loop_
_entity_poly.entity_id
_entity_poly.type
_entity_poly.pdbx_seq_one_letter_code
_entity_poly.pdbx_strand_id
1 'polypeptide(L)'
;MRFCPYSHRTRLVLKAKDIRHEVVNINLRNKPEWYYTKHPFGHIPVLETSQCQLIYESVIACEYLDDAYPGRKLFPYDPYERARQKMLLELFCKLCEPHASPAALDISHEVGPHSLCSSHG
;
A
#
# COMPACT_ATOMS: atom_id res chain seq x y z
N MET A 1 1.86 -11.10 -4.31
CA MET A 1 0.45 -10.77 -4.02
C MET A 1 0.15 -9.39 -4.60
N ARG A 2 -0.57 -9.30 -5.74
CA ARG A 2 -0.80 -8.05 -6.50
C ARG A 2 -2.00 -7.22 -5.97
N PHE A 3 -2.66 -7.68 -4.91
CA PHE A 3 -3.98 -7.20 -4.48
C PHE A 3 -4.05 -6.90 -2.96
N CYS A 4 -3.17 -6.04 -2.45
CA CYS A 4 -3.35 -5.49 -1.09
C CYS A 4 -4.30 -4.28 -1.15
N PRO A 5 -5.49 -4.31 -0.51
CA PRO A 5 -6.45 -3.21 -0.57
C PRO A 5 -5.88 -1.92 0.02
N TYR A 6 -5.06 -2.02 1.06
CA TYR A 6 -4.38 -0.87 1.68
C TYR A 6 -3.38 -0.21 0.74
N SER A 7 -2.56 -0.98 0.02
CA SER A 7 -1.63 -0.42 -0.97
C SER A 7 -2.36 0.11 -2.20
N HIS A 8 -3.47 -0.51 -2.59
CA HIS A 8 -4.28 -0.04 -3.71
C HIS A 8 -4.89 1.33 -3.41
N ARG A 9 -5.33 1.59 -2.18
CA ARG A 9 -5.81 2.90 -1.73
C ARG A 9 -4.82 4.01 -2.03
N THR A 10 -3.55 3.85 -1.63
CA THR A 10 -2.49 4.83 -1.89
C THR A 10 -2.23 4.98 -3.38
N ARG A 11 -2.22 3.89 -4.16
CA ARG A 11 -2.06 3.95 -5.62
C ARG A 11 -3.19 4.69 -6.33
N LEU A 12 -4.43 4.56 -5.83
CA LEU A 12 -5.57 5.31 -6.36
C LEU A 12 -5.42 6.82 -6.12
N VAL A 13 -4.95 7.22 -4.93
CA VAL A 13 -4.68 8.63 -4.63
C VAL A 13 -3.55 9.19 -5.50
N LEU A 14 -2.44 8.45 -5.62
CA LEU A 14 -1.32 8.83 -6.50
C LEU A 14 -1.80 9.03 -7.95
N LYS A 15 -2.65 8.13 -8.46
CA LYS A 15 -3.24 8.25 -9.80
C LYS A 15 -4.23 9.42 -9.91
N ALA A 16 -5.10 9.61 -8.92
CA ALA A 16 -6.11 10.67 -8.93
C ALA A 16 -5.48 12.08 -8.89
N LYS A 17 -4.31 12.22 -8.26
CA LYS A 17 -3.55 13.48 -8.19
C LYS A 17 -2.45 13.59 -9.26
N ASP A 18 -2.34 12.62 -10.17
CA ASP A 18 -1.32 12.55 -11.22
C ASP A 18 0.12 12.72 -10.70
N ILE A 19 0.42 12.08 -9.57
CA ILE A 19 1.74 12.15 -8.92
C ILE A 19 2.64 11.09 -9.56
N ARG A 20 3.77 11.51 -10.15
CA ARG A 20 4.79 10.59 -10.66
C ARG A 20 5.43 9.82 -9.50
N HIS A 21 5.49 8.50 -9.62
CA HIS A 21 6.02 7.61 -8.59
C HIS A 21 6.55 6.31 -9.19
N GLU A 22 7.46 5.67 -8.46
CA GLU A 22 7.87 4.29 -8.71
C GLU A 22 7.07 3.34 -7.80
N VAL A 23 6.75 2.15 -8.29
CA VAL A 23 6.09 1.10 -7.51
C VAL A 23 7.06 -0.05 -7.26
N VAL A 24 7.53 -0.16 -6.02
CA VAL A 24 8.33 -1.30 -5.56
C VAL A 24 7.40 -2.33 -4.92
N ASN A 25 7.31 -3.52 -5.52
CA ASN A 25 6.44 -4.59 -5.01
C ASN A 25 7.19 -5.45 -3.98
N ILE A 26 6.65 -5.57 -2.78
CA ILE A 26 7.22 -6.40 -1.71
C ILE A 26 6.49 -7.76 -1.65
N ASN A 27 7.27 -8.84 -1.64
CA ASN A 27 6.73 -10.16 -1.38
C ASN A 27 6.40 -10.30 0.12
N LEU A 28 5.11 -10.29 0.47
CA LEU A 28 4.69 -10.34 1.88
C LEU A 28 5.01 -11.65 2.61
N ARG A 29 5.20 -12.76 1.88
CA ARG A 29 5.59 -14.06 2.46
C ARG A 29 7.10 -14.17 2.68
N ASN A 30 7.88 -13.47 1.86
CA ASN A 30 9.34 -13.46 1.92
C ASN A 30 9.82 -12.03 1.71
N LYS A 31 9.77 -11.24 2.78
CA LYS A 31 10.12 -9.81 2.72
C LYS A 31 11.65 -9.69 2.71
N PRO A 32 12.24 -8.87 1.84
CA PRO A 32 13.69 -8.67 1.86
C PRO A 32 14.09 -7.91 3.12
N GLU A 33 15.27 -8.23 3.67
CA GLU A 33 15.74 -7.69 4.96
C GLU A 33 15.80 -6.16 4.99
N TRP A 34 16.23 -5.55 3.87
CA TRP A 34 16.30 -4.09 3.75
C TRP A 34 14.93 -3.42 3.93
N TYR A 35 13.81 -4.11 3.70
CA TYR A 35 12.49 -3.49 3.81
C TYR A 35 12.14 -3.13 5.26
N TYR A 36 12.69 -3.84 6.24
CA TYR A 36 12.48 -3.52 7.65
C TYR A 36 13.11 -2.19 8.07
N THR A 37 14.04 -1.64 7.28
CA THR A 37 14.53 -0.27 7.48
C THR A 37 13.53 0.79 7.00
N LYS A 38 12.51 0.40 6.23
CA LYS A 38 11.44 1.28 5.72
C LYS A 38 10.17 1.22 6.57
N HIS A 39 9.91 0.09 7.22
CA HIS A 39 8.77 -0.07 8.12
C HIS A 39 9.12 -1.04 9.27
N PRO A 40 8.95 -0.64 10.55
CA PRO A 40 9.39 -1.45 11.70
C PRO A 40 8.72 -2.84 11.75
N PHE A 41 7.44 -2.92 11.37
CA PHE A 41 6.70 -4.19 11.29
C PHE A 41 6.65 -4.82 9.89
N GLY A 42 7.34 -4.22 8.90
CA GLY A 42 7.30 -4.69 7.51
C GLY A 42 5.91 -4.67 6.86
N HIS A 43 5.00 -3.80 7.29
CA HIS A 43 3.69 -3.66 6.64
C HIS A 43 3.78 -2.82 5.37
N ILE A 44 2.76 -2.94 4.52
CA ILE A 44 2.56 -2.10 3.32
C ILE A 44 1.19 -1.42 3.42
N PRO A 45 1.01 -0.23 2.83
CA PRO A 45 1.98 0.54 2.03
C PRO A 45 2.98 1.34 2.86
N VAL A 46 4.12 1.64 2.23
CA VAL A 46 5.08 2.68 2.65
C VAL A 46 5.29 3.61 1.47
N LEU A 47 5.24 4.91 1.73
CA LEU A 47 5.68 5.96 0.82
C LEU A 47 7.06 6.44 1.28
N GLU A 48 7.96 6.59 0.33
CA GLU A 48 9.25 7.26 0.53
C GLU A 48 9.29 8.51 -0.35
N THR A 49 9.52 9.67 0.25
CA THR A 49 9.62 10.93 -0.49
C THR A 49 11.02 11.10 -1.08
N SER A 50 11.17 12.08 -1.99
CA SER A 50 12.49 12.47 -2.51
C SER A 50 13.46 12.98 -1.42
N GLN A 51 12.94 13.34 -0.24
CA GLN A 51 13.73 13.75 0.93
C GLN A 51 14.00 12.57 1.89
N CYS A 52 13.80 11.33 1.43
CA CYS A 52 13.96 10.11 2.22
C CYS A 52 13.07 10.05 3.47
N GLN A 53 11.93 10.74 3.45
CA GLN A 53 10.94 10.66 4.54
C GLN A 53 10.03 9.45 4.31
N LEU A 54 9.78 8.69 5.37
CA LEU A 54 8.94 7.49 5.33
C LEU A 54 7.56 7.80 5.89
N ILE A 55 6.51 7.50 5.13
CA ILE A 55 5.12 7.61 5.54
C ILE A 55 4.46 6.24 5.38
N TYR A 56 3.98 5.68 6.48
CA TYR A 56 3.31 4.40 6.55
C TYR A 56 1.87 4.56 7.05
N GLU A 57 1.11 3.47 7.01
CA GLU A 57 -0.34 3.41 7.12
C GLU A 57 -1.08 4.03 5.93
N SER A 58 -1.96 3.23 5.31
CA SER A 58 -2.61 3.63 4.05
C SER A 58 -3.44 4.90 4.16
N VAL A 59 -4.13 5.14 5.28
CA VAL A 59 -4.94 6.35 5.49
C VAL A 59 -4.04 7.58 5.63
N ILE A 60 -3.03 7.49 6.49
CA ILE A 60 -2.08 8.58 6.76
C ILE A 60 -1.33 8.94 5.46
N ALA A 61 -0.87 7.94 4.72
CA ALA A 61 -0.24 8.12 3.40
C ALA A 61 -1.15 8.86 2.42
N CYS A 62 -2.44 8.53 2.37
CA CYS A 62 -3.40 9.20 1.47
C CYS A 62 -3.66 10.66 1.89
N GLU A 63 -3.79 10.93 3.19
CA GLU A 63 -3.95 12.29 3.70
C GLU A 63 -2.71 13.14 3.41
N TYR A 64 -1.52 12.61 3.66
CA TYR A 64 -0.26 13.26 3.33
C TYR A 64 -0.19 13.62 1.84
N LEU A 65 -0.52 12.68 0.95
CA LEU A 65 -0.51 12.94 -0.49
C LEU A 65 -1.53 14.03 -0.89
N ASP A 66 -2.73 14.03 -0.28
CA ASP A 66 -3.73 15.04 -0.59
C ASP A 66 -3.36 16.44 -0.09
N ASP A 67 -2.62 16.52 1.00
CA ASP A 67 -2.17 17.77 1.61
C ASP A 67 -0.87 18.31 1.02
N ALA A 68 0.10 17.45 0.72
CA ALA A 68 1.41 17.85 0.21
C ALA A 68 1.41 18.23 -1.28
N TYR A 69 0.48 17.69 -2.08
CA TYR A 69 0.45 17.90 -3.53
C TYR A 69 -0.71 18.80 -3.96
N PRO A 70 -0.45 19.78 -4.85
CA PRO A 70 -1.48 20.71 -5.33
C PRO A 70 -2.52 20.00 -6.21
N GLY A 71 -3.59 20.72 -6.53
CA GLY A 71 -4.67 20.24 -7.39
C GLY A 71 -5.98 20.03 -6.64
N ARG A 72 -6.88 19.23 -7.24
CA ARG A 72 -8.18 18.94 -6.64
C ARG A 72 -7.99 18.20 -5.31
N LYS A 73 -8.61 18.73 -4.25
CA LYS A 73 -8.69 18.03 -2.96
C LYS A 73 -9.56 16.78 -3.07
N LEU A 74 -9.06 15.69 -2.52
CA LEU A 74 -9.78 14.42 -2.43
C LEU A 74 -10.58 14.33 -1.12
N PHE A 75 -10.09 14.96 -0.04
CA PHE A 75 -10.80 15.07 1.22
C PHE A 75 -11.62 16.38 1.30
N PRO A 76 -12.83 16.33 1.90
CA PRO A 76 -13.60 17.51 2.25
C PRO A 76 -12.85 18.42 3.23
N TYR A 77 -13.10 19.73 3.12
CA TYR A 77 -12.65 20.71 4.10
C TYR A 77 -13.49 20.69 5.38
N ASP A 78 -14.78 20.35 5.26
CA ASP A 78 -15.66 20.25 6.42
C ASP A 78 -15.23 19.08 7.32
N PRO A 79 -14.98 19.33 8.63
CA PRO A 79 -14.50 18.31 9.54
C PRO A 79 -15.46 17.12 9.69
N TYR A 80 -16.78 17.36 9.64
CA TYR A 80 -17.79 16.33 9.78
C TYR A 80 -17.84 15.42 8.55
N GLU A 81 -17.85 15.99 7.35
CA GLU A 81 -17.79 15.21 6.11
C GLU A 81 -16.47 14.41 6.00
N ARG A 82 -15.35 14.97 6.46
CA ARG A 82 -14.08 14.22 6.54
C ARG A 82 -14.19 13.05 7.52
N ALA A 83 -14.81 13.24 8.68
CA ALA A 83 -15.07 12.15 9.62
C ALA A 83 -16.00 11.08 9.01
N ARG A 84 -17.04 11.48 8.26
CA ARG A 84 -17.96 10.57 7.58
C ARG A 84 -17.25 9.69 6.55
N GLN A 85 -16.34 10.26 5.76
CA GLN A 85 -15.51 9.49 4.84
C GLN A 85 -14.58 8.51 5.57
N LYS A 86 -13.97 8.92 6.70
CA LYS A 86 -13.15 8.02 7.52
C LYS A 86 -13.97 6.87 8.10
N MET A 87 -15.18 7.11 8.59
CA MET A 87 -16.08 6.05 9.06
C MET A 87 -16.44 5.04 7.95
N LEU A 88 -16.70 5.52 6.73
CA LEU A 88 -16.94 4.65 5.57
C LEU A 88 -15.70 3.80 5.26
N LEU A 89 -14.51 4.39 5.36
CA LEU A 89 -13.25 3.69 5.12
C LEU A 89 -13.02 2.60 6.17
N GLU A 90 -13.27 2.88 7.44
CA GLU A 90 -13.19 1.90 8.53
C GLU A 90 -14.17 0.75 8.34
N LEU A 91 -15.40 1.04 7.89
CA LEU A 91 -16.36 0.00 7.55
C LEU A 91 -15.83 -0.91 6.42
N PHE A 92 -15.20 -0.34 5.40
CA PHE A 92 -14.61 -1.11 4.30
C PHE A 92 -13.36 -1.90 4.73
N CYS A 93 -12.53 -1.33 5.61
CA CYS A 93 -11.37 -2.02 6.19
C CYS A 93 -11.80 -3.32 6.87
N LYS A 94 -12.88 -3.29 7.67
CA LYS A 94 -13.43 -4.46 8.35
C LYS A 94 -13.90 -5.57 7.39
N LEU A 95 -14.28 -5.22 6.16
CA LEU A 95 -14.61 -6.20 5.11
C LEU A 95 -13.35 -6.78 4.44
N CYS A 96 -12.25 -6.03 4.47
CA CYS A 96 -10.97 -6.47 3.92
C CYS A 96 -10.14 -7.28 4.91
N GLU A 97 -10.41 -7.15 6.19
CA GLU A 97 -9.86 -8.01 7.23
C GLU A 97 -10.61 -9.35 7.19
N PRO A 98 -9.95 -10.46 6.79
CA PRO A 98 -10.56 -11.75 6.97
C PRO A 98 -10.68 -11.96 8.48
N HIS A 99 -11.90 -12.01 9.01
CA HIS A 99 -12.15 -12.61 10.32
C HIS A 99 -11.36 -13.93 10.38
N ALA A 100 -10.59 -14.11 11.46
CA ALA A 100 -9.78 -15.28 11.74
C ALA A 100 -10.38 -16.58 11.18
N SER A 101 -9.84 -17.05 10.06
CA SER A 101 -10.02 -18.40 9.54
C SER A 101 -8.66 -18.86 9.00
N PRO A 102 -8.10 -19.98 9.48
CA PRO A 102 -6.82 -20.48 9.02
C PRO A 102 -7.03 -21.24 7.71
N ALA A 103 -7.27 -20.54 6.59
CA ALA A 103 -7.13 -21.12 5.26
C ALA A 103 -7.22 -20.05 4.18
N ALA A 104 -6.05 -19.63 3.68
CA ALA A 104 -5.90 -19.32 2.26
C ALA A 104 -4.62 -20.01 1.79
N LEU A 105 -4.68 -21.35 1.76
CA LEU A 105 -3.91 -22.14 0.83
C LEU A 105 -4.40 -21.73 -0.57
N ASP A 106 -3.57 -21.00 -1.30
CA ASP A 106 -3.66 -21.00 -2.74
C ASP A 106 -2.61 -22.00 -3.23
N ILE A 107 -3.08 -23.22 -3.45
CA ILE A 107 -2.35 -24.25 -4.19
C ILE A 107 -2.58 -23.93 -5.66
N SER A 108 -1.50 -23.61 -6.35
CA SER A 108 -1.40 -23.84 -7.79
C SER A 108 -0.02 -24.43 -8.03
N HIS A 109 0.02 -25.72 -8.39
CA HIS A 109 1.24 -26.45 -8.72
C HIS A 109 1.34 -26.63 -10.25
N GLU A 110 2.56 -26.38 -10.75
CA GLU A 110 3.27 -26.81 -11.98
C GLU A 110 2.68 -26.52 -13.38
N VAL A 111 3.48 -26.25 -14.44
CA VAL A 111 4.78 -26.85 -14.83
C VAL A 111 5.63 -25.87 -15.66
N GLY A 112 6.96 -25.79 -15.47
CA GLY A 112 7.94 -26.28 -16.46
C GLY A 112 9.01 -25.23 -16.85
N PRO A 113 10.14 -25.60 -17.49
CA PRO A 113 11.46 -25.47 -16.87
C PRO A 113 12.34 -24.31 -17.37
N HIS A 114 13.24 -23.88 -16.47
CA HIS A 114 14.50 -23.13 -16.68
C HIS A 114 14.49 -21.85 -17.54
N SER A 115 14.77 -20.72 -16.88
CA SER A 115 16.00 -19.96 -17.17
C SER A 115 16.29 -18.98 -16.02
N LEU A 116 17.25 -19.40 -15.19
CA LEU A 116 18.00 -18.52 -14.30
C LEU A 116 18.78 -17.53 -15.17
N CYS A 117 18.73 -16.24 -14.84
CA CYS A 117 19.84 -15.35 -15.14
C CYS A 117 20.41 -14.87 -13.80
N SER A 118 21.67 -15.21 -13.62
CA SER A 118 22.42 -15.20 -12.38
C SER A 118 22.85 -13.80 -11.95
N SER A 119 23.16 -13.73 -10.67
CA SER A 119 24.01 -12.76 -9.98
C SER A 119 25.28 -12.36 -10.75
N HIS A 120 25.69 -11.09 -10.64
CA HIS A 120 26.88 -10.63 -9.89
C HIS A 120 27.26 -9.20 -10.32
N GLY A 121 27.69 -8.41 -9.34
CA GLY A 121 28.19 -7.04 -9.44
C GLY A 121 28.14 -6.38 -8.07
#